data_AF-A0A3N0DW61-F1
#
_entry.id   AF-A0A3N0DW61-F1
#
_cell.length_a   1.000
_cell.length_b   1.000
_cell.length_c   1.000
_cell.angle_alpha   90.00
_cell.angle_beta   90.00
_cell.angle_gamma   90.00
#
_symmetry.space_group_name_H-M   'P 1'
#
loop_
_entity.id
_entity.type
_entity.pdbx_description
1 polymer ?
#
loop_
_entity_poly.entity_id
_entity_poly.type
_entity_poly.pdbx_seq_one_letter_code
_entity_poly.pdbx_strand_id
1 'polypeptide(L)'
;MSRRDESGAVAVIAAISALLLFGIAALVVDLGLGRDTRRQAQNSSDAAALAAAAALYPGKKCSDGTDAPCFADAVAAAKSYAEANYKVSAAEWASCSTTPPSGSLIFDSNLKCVTFDSLTAPNYVWVTMPARTINTNLGSAIEKKDTAFPVGAYARAAVVGGRVQSCGLCFLGSVDMGNGDIKVTGGSIFVNGDLSVGSNSYWTSSGSIVVAGSYNGINQQHMTPDVTPGSFTTDPWQTSSAVPPSFTGFKVGGNGGNGNGNPCGAGKGGDGIYSSLSLSNNQTCALDPGLYVIVGNASTVWLEGNKSVFSGTDVTLYFTCGSVNLAAKTYSQHTCNNELGASLDAKNGDLALKAPTSGPRKGLAIVYDRTNLSELGLQGNGGTTNNETAQVTGAVYAPNSLLAFNGNSCFEFGTGPVIVSGIDKGNGNGSCVNMIGSTSISLPTTPGTVSLDR
;
A
#
# COMPACT_ATOMS: atom_id res chain seq x y z
N MET A 1 77.17 46.30 -38.94
CA MET A 1 76.61 45.75 -37.68
C MET A 1 75.89 44.45 -37.99
N SER A 2 76.48 43.33 -37.60
CA SER A 2 76.04 41.97 -37.93
C SER A 2 74.91 41.53 -36.99
N ARG A 3 73.68 41.38 -37.51
CA ARG A 3 72.54 40.70 -36.88
C ARG A 3 72.68 39.18 -37.06
N ARG A 4 73.68 38.57 -36.44
CA ARG A 4 73.82 37.11 -36.37
C ARG A 4 74.24 36.76 -34.95
N ASP A 5 73.27 36.45 -34.09
CA ASP A 5 73.41 35.45 -33.02
C ASP A 5 72.15 35.19 -32.16
N GLU A 6 71.11 36.03 -32.22
CA GLU A 6 69.93 35.81 -31.34
C GLU A 6 68.93 34.76 -31.85
N SER A 7 68.97 34.40 -33.14
CA SER A 7 68.03 33.44 -33.74
C SER A 7 68.16 32.02 -33.17
N GLY A 8 69.36 31.62 -32.74
CA GLY A 8 69.61 30.32 -32.12
C GLY A 8 69.06 30.22 -30.69
N ALA A 9 69.21 31.29 -29.91
CA ALA A 9 68.68 31.35 -28.54
C ALA A 9 67.15 31.28 -28.52
N VAL A 10 66.48 31.95 -29.47
CA VAL A 10 65.01 31.88 -29.61
C VAL A 10 64.54 30.46 -29.94
N ALA A 11 65.25 29.75 -30.82
CA ALA A 11 64.90 28.36 -31.16
C ALA A 11 65.01 27.42 -29.94
N VAL A 12 66.04 27.60 -29.10
CA VAL A 12 66.21 26.80 -27.87
C VAL A 12 65.13 27.10 -26.84
N ILE A 13 64.81 28.37 -26.60
CA ILE A 13 63.74 28.76 -25.66
C ILE A 13 62.38 28.28 -26.16
N ALA A 14 62.12 28.38 -27.47
CA ALA A 14 60.88 27.88 -28.07
C ALA A 14 60.77 26.35 -27.94
N ALA A 15 61.86 25.61 -28.15
CA ALA A 15 61.89 24.16 -27.99
C ALA A 15 61.61 23.73 -26.54
N ILE A 16 62.24 24.40 -25.56
CA ILE A 16 62.02 24.12 -24.14
C ILE A 16 60.58 24.47 -23.73
N SER A 17 60.07 25.62 -24.19
CA SER A 17 58.69 26.06 -23.91
C SER A 17 57.68 25.11 -24.53
N ALA A 18 57.90 24.65 -25.77
CA ALA A 18 57.05 23.68 -26.42
C ALA A 18 57.03 22.35 -25.66
N LEU A 19 58.19 21.85 -25.21
CA LEU A 19 58.26 20.63 -24.40
C LEU A 19 57.45 20.76 -23.10
N LEU A 20 57.56 21.90 -22.41
CA LEU A 20 56.79 22.17 -21.19
C LEU A 20 55.29 22.22 -21.47
N LEU A 21 54.87 22.93 -22.53
CA LEU A 21 53.45 23.04 -22.90
C LEU A 21 52.85 21.70 -23.30
N PHE A 22 53.57 20.88 -24.09
CA PHE A 22 53.12 19.55 -24.46
C PHE A 22 53.11 18.59 -23.27
N GLY A 23 54.08 18.68 -22.36
CA GLY A 23 54.10 17.90 -21.13
C GLY A 23 52.91 18.18 -20.22
N ILE A 24 52.53 19.46 -20.06
CA ILE A 24 51.35 19.86 -19.30
C ILE A 24 50.06 19.42 -20.02
N ALA A 25 49.98 19.58 -21.34
CA ALA A 25 48.81 19.16 -22.12
C ALA A 25 48.58 17.64 -22.02
N ALA A 26 49.65 16.85 -22.09
CA ALA A 26 49.62 15.41 -21.87
C ALA A 26 49.04 15.03 -20.49
N LEU A 27 49.50 15.68 -19.43
CA LEU A 27 49.00 15.45 -18.07
C LEU A 27 47.50 15.80 -17.95
N VAL A 28 47.08 16.90 -18.58
CA VAL A 28 45.67 17.31 -18.58
C VAL A 28 44.79 16.28 -19.30
N VAL A 29 45.26 15.68 -20.39
CA VAL A 29 44.52 14.63 -21.10
C VAL A 29 44.38 13.38 -20.25
N ASP A 30 45.47 12.92 -19.62
CA ASP A 30 45.47 11.75 -18.75
C ASP A 30 44.53 11.93 -17.53
N LEU A 31 44.61 13.10 -16.87
CA LEU A 31 43.70 13.45 -15.76
C LEU A 31 42.26 13.64 -16.23
N GLY A 32 42.07 14.18 -17.43
CA GLY A 32 40.77 14.37 -18.07
C GLY A 32 40.06 13.04 -18.31
N LEU A 33 40.77 12.06 -18.88
CA LEU A 33 40.26 10.71 -19.08
C LEU A 33 39.91 10.01 -17.75
N GLY A 34 40.76 10.16 -16.73
CA GLY A 34 40.46 9.64 -15.39
C GLY A 34 39.22 10.27 -14.77
N ARG A 35 39.06 11.60 -14.89
CA ARG A 35 37.90 12.33 -14.38
C ARG A 35 36.61 11.97 -15.12
N ASP A 36 36.67 11.80 -16.43
CA ASP A 36 35.51 11.38 -17.23
C ASP A 36 35.08 9.95 -16.89
N THR A 37 36.04 9.02 -16.84
CA THR A 37 35.81 7.64 -16.40
C THR A 37 35.16 7.59 -15.02
N ARG A 38 35.62 8.41 -14.07
CA ARG A 38 35.04 8.48 -12.73
C ARG A 38 33.58 8.96 -12.74
N ARG A 39 33.25 9.96 -13.57
CA ARG A 39 31.87 10.45 -13.71
C ARG A 39 30.96 9.39 -14.31
N GLN A 40 31.42 8.68 -15.34
CA GLN A 40 30.67 7.58 -15.94
C GLN A 40 30.43 6.46 -14.92
N ALA A 41 31.46 6.08 -14.15
CA ALA A 41 31.35 5.09 -13.09
C ALA A 41 30.33 5.50 -12.01
N GLN A 42 30.34 6.76 -11.56
CA GLN A 42 29.39 7.26 -10.55
C GLN A 42 27.94 7.31 -11.06
N ASN A 43 27.72 7.78 -12.29
CA ASN A 43 26.39 7.76 -12.88
C ASN A 43 25.86 6.32 -13.04
N SER A 44 26.75 5.40 -13.39
CA SER A 44 26.41 3.97 -13.50
C SER A 44 26.12 3.33 -12.15
N SER A 45 26.89 3.66 -11.08
CA SER A 45 26.58 3.16 -9.73
C SER A 45 25.26 3.69 -9.22
N ASP A 46 24.98 4.98 -9.39
CA ASP A 46 23.71 5.59 -8.98
C ASP A 46 22.52 4.89 -9.67
N ALA A 47 22.60 4.72 -10.99
CA ALA A 47 21.56 4.03 -11.76
C ALA A 47 21.40 2.55 -11.35
N ALA A 48 22.52 1.84 -11.15
CA ALA A 48 22.49 0.45 -10.73
C ALA A 48 21.94 0.27 -9.31
N ALA A 49 22.26 1.17 -8.37
CA ALA A 49 21.72 1.14 -7.01
C ALA A 49 20.21 1.40 -6.99
N LEU A 50 19.73 2.39 -7.75
CA LEU A 50 18.30 2.64 -7.92
C LEU A 50 17.57 1.44 -8.54
N ALA A 51 18.15 0.82 -9.57
CA ALA A 51 17.56 -0.35 -10.22
C ALA A 51 17.50 -1.56 -9.28
N ALA A 52 18.57 -1.80 -8.52
CA ALA A 52 18.62 -2.88 -7.53
C ALA A 52 17.54 -2.68 -6.45
N ALA A 53 17.43 -1.46 -5.94
CA ALA A 53 16.42 -1.08 -4.97
C ALA A 53 14.98 -1.29 -5.47
N ALA A 54 14.70 -0.88 -6.71
CA ALA A 54 13.38 -1.05 -7.32
C ALA A 54 13.00 -2.53 -7.52
N ALA A 55 13.97 -3.38 -7.81
CA ALA A 55 13.77 -4.82 -7.99
C ALA A 55 13.73 -5.62 -6.69
N LEU A 56 14.03 -5.00 -5.54
CA LEU A 56 14.09 -5.68 -4.24
C LEU A 56 12.70 -5.99 -3.67
N TYR A 57 11.73 -5.11 -3.91
CA TYR A 57 10.32 -5.30 -3.51
C TYR A 57 9.41 -5.07 -4.71
N PRO A 58 9.43 -5.99 -5.69
CA PRO A 58 8.49 -5.91 -6.80
C PRO A 58 7.07 -6.12 -6.26
N GLY A 59 6.07 -5.41 -6.77
CA GLY A 59 4.65 -5.62 -6.40
C GLY A 59 4.07 -6.97 -6.87
N LYS A 60 4.92 -7.97 -7.09
CA LYS A 60 4.67 -9.33 -7.55
C LYS A 60 5.67 -10.27 -6.87
N LYS A 61 5.50 -11.58 -7.02
CA LYS A 61 6.49 -12.57 -6.59
C LYS A 61 7.84 -12.36 -7.31
N CYS A 62 8.91 -12.77 -6.65
CA CYS A 62 10.26 -12.81 -7.21
C CYS A 62 10.31 -13.73 -8.43
N SER A 63 11.34 -13.61 -9.28
CA SER A 63 11.46 -14.42 -10.50
C SER A 63 11.55 -15.94 -10.22
N ASP A 64 11.96 -16.34 -9.01
CA ASP A 64 12.00 -17.73 -8.52
C ASP A 64 10.68 -18.19 -7.86
N GLY A 65 9.67 -17.32 -7.80
CA GLY A 65 8.35 -17.58 -7.21
C GLY A 65 8.24 -17.33 -5.72
N THR A 66 9.31 -16.93 -5.02
CA THR A 66 9.26 -16.57 -3.61
C THR A 66 8.61 -15.21 -3.39
N ASP A 67 8.26 -14.92 -2.14
CA ASP A 67 7.82 -13.58 -1.75
C ASP A 67 9.05 -12.67 -1.53
N ALA A 68 8.85 -11.35 -1.65
CA ALA A 68 9.89 -10.37 -1.43
C ALA A 68 10.45 -10.45 0.02
N PRO A 69 11.71 -10.06 0.28
CA PRO A 69 12.66 -9.35 -0.61
C PRO A 69 13.34 -10.23 -1.68
N CYS A 70 13.35 -9.74 -2.93
CA CYS A 70 13.89 -10.43 -4.10
C CYS A 70 15.38 -10.09 -4.34
N PHE A 71 16.27 -10.60 -3.49
CA PHE A 71 17.70 -10.29 -3.56
C PHE A 71 18.35 -10.66 -4.91
N ALA A 72 18.00 -11.81 -5.49
CA ALA A 72 18.55 -12.25 -6.77
C ALA A 72 18.13 -11.32 -7.93
N ASP A 73 16.87 -10.88 -7.92
CA ASP A 73 16.34 -9.92 -8.90
C ASP A 73 17.00 -8.54 -8.76
N ALA A 74 17.19 -8.07 -7.52
CA ALA A 74 17.91 -6.84 -7.22
C ALA A 74 19.34 -6.85 -7.76
N VAL A 75 20.07 -7.96 -7.55
CA VAL A 75 21.43 -8.12 -8.08
C VAL A 75 21.43 -8.17 -9.61
N ALA A 76 20.49 -8.90 -10.22
CA ALA A 76 20.39 -9.00 -11.67
C ALA A 76 20.11 -7.61 -12.31
N ALA A 77 19.21 -6.83 -11.69
CA ALA A 77 18.93 -5.46 -12.11
C ALA A 77 20.17 -4.55 -12.00
N ALA A 78 20.89 -4.60 -10.88
CA ALA A 78 22.13 -3.84 -10.69
C ALA A 78 23.15 -4.13 -11.80
N LYS A 79 23.37 -5.42 -12.10
CA LYS A 79 24.32 -5.87 -13.12
C LYS A 79 23.90 -5.42 -14.53
N SER A 80 22.62 -5.55 -14.86
CA SER A 80 22.10 -5.13 -16.16
C SER A 80 22.28 -3.63 -16.41
N TYR A 81 22.00 -2.79 -15.42
CA TYR A 81 22.21 -1.35 -15.54
C TYR A 81 23.70 -0.97 -15.62
N ALA A 82 24.56 -1.66 -14.87
CA ALA A 82 26.00 -1.44 -14.96
C ALA A 82 26.59 -1.89 -16.32
N GLU A 83 26.08 -2.98 -16.89
CA GLU A 83 26.45 -3.42 -18.24
C GLU A 83 25.96 -2.41 -19.29
N ALA A 84 24.72 -1.93 -19.19
CA ALA A 84 24.17 -0.95 -20.12
C ALA A 84 24.97 0.36 -20.11
N ASN A 85 25.24 0.91 -18.91
CA ASN A 85 25.79 2.25 -18.72
C ASN A 85 27.32 2.31 -18.66
N TYR A 86 27.97 1.25 -18.18
CA TYR A 86 29.43 1.23 -17.98
C TYR A 86 30.11 0.00 -18.59
N LYS A 87 29.37 -0.87 -19.29
CA LYS A 87 29.91 -2.07 -19.98
C LYS A 87 30.64 -3.02 -19.03
N VAL A 88 30.13 -3.17 -17.81
CA VAL A 88 30.70 -4.11 -16.83
C VAL A 88 30.35 -5.54 -17.21
N SER A 89 31.37 -6.34 -17.50
CA SER A 89 31.27 -7.75 -17.85
C SER A 89 31.09 -8.66 -16.63
N ALA A 90 30.63 -9.90 -16.86
CA ALA A 90 30.51 -10.90 -15.80
C ALA A 90 31.86 -11.22 -15.11
N ALA A 91 32.96 -11.17 -15.85
CA ALA A 91 34.30 -11.41 -15.31
C ALA A 91 34.75 -10.26 -14.39
N GLU A 92 34.48 -9.01 -14.75
CA GLU A 92 34.74 -7.85 -13.90
C GLU A 92 33.96 -7.95 -12.58
N TRP A 93 32.68 -8.36 -12.63
CA TRP A 93 31.89 -8.62 -11.42
C TRP A 93 32.46 -9.74 -10.55
N ALA A 94 32.90 -10.84 -11.16
CA ALA A 94 33.49 -11.97 -10.42
C ALA A 94 34.81 -11.59 -9.73
N SER A 95 35.58 -10.67 -10.33
CA SER A 95 36.82 -10.13 -9.77
C SER A 95 36.61 -9.02 -8.72
N CYS A 96 35.36 -8.62 -8.48
CA CYS A 96 35.06 -7.47 -7.64
C CYS A 96 35.29 -7.81 -6.17
N SER A 97 36.45 -7.39 -5.64
CA SER A 97 36.95 -7.76 -4.31
C SER A 97 36.92 -6.62 -3.29
N THR A 98 36.04 -5.64 -3.46
CA THR A 98 36.00 -4.47 -2.59
C THR A 98 35.53 -4.84 -1.18
N THR A 99 36.16 -4.24 -0.16
CA THR A 99 35.64 -4.31 1.21
C THR A 99 34.23 -3.71 1.23
N PRO A 100 33.20 -4.46 1.67
CA PRO A 100 31.85 -3.92 1.77
C PRO A 100 31.82 -2.67 2.65
N PRO A 101 30.95 -1.69 2.35
CA PRO A 101 30.68 -0.58 3.25
C PRO A 101 30.32 -1.07 4.66
N SER A 102 30.80 -0.36 5.69
CA SER A 102 30.50 -0.69 7.08
C SER A 102 28.98 -0.73 7.31
N GLY A 103 28.48 -1.81 7.90
CA GLY A 103 27.04 -2.03 8.11
C GLY A 103 26.31 -2.71 6.95
N SER A 104 26.99 -3.05 5.85
CA SER A 104 26.44 -3.90 4.80
C SER A 104 26.82 -5.38 5.00
N LEU A 105 25.91 -6.26 4.61
CA LEU A 105 25.97 -7.70 4.63
C LEU A 105 26.08 -8.22 3.20
N ILE A 106 26.90 -9.26 3.04
CA ILE A 106 27.08 -9.96 1.77
C ILE A 106 25.98 -11.01 1.66
N PHE A 107 25.10 -10.88 0.67
CA PHE A 107 24.03 -11.84 0.39
C PHE A 107 24.55 -13.17 -0.19
N ASP A 108 25.55 -13.09 -1.08
CA ASP A 108 26.25 -14.25 -1.65
C ASP A 108 27.76 -13.97 -1.66
N SER A 109 28.55 -14.94 -1.22
CA SER A 109 30.02 -14.93 -1.29
C SER A 109 30.60 -14.53 -2.67
N ASN A 110 29.86 -14.76 -3.75
CA ASN A 110 30.23 -14.42 -5.12
C ASN A 110 29.79 -13.00 -5.56
N LEU A 111 29.09 -12.26 -4.70
CA LEU A 111 28.47 -10.96 -5.00
C LEU A 111 28.89 -9.88 -4.00
N LYS A 112 30.19 -9.60 -3.91
CA LYS A 112 30.77 -8.67 -2.91
C LYS A 112 30.52 -7.19 -3.20
N CYS A 113 30.05 -6.87 -4.41
CA CYS A 113 29.90 -5.50 -4.88
C CYS A 113 28.45 -5.04 -5.05
N VAL A 114 27.51 -5.91 -4.70
CA VAL A 114 26.12 -5.55 -4.43
C VAL A 114 25.79 -6.07 -3.04
N THR A 115 25.65 -5.17 -2.08
CA THR A 115 25.44 -5.54 -0.66
C THR A 115 24.21 -4.86 -0.08
N PHE A 116 23.71 -5.41 1.03
CA PHE A 116 22.44 -5.01 1.66
C PHE A 116 22.62 -4.81 3.16
N ASP A 117 21.77 -4.04 3.83
CA ASP A 117 21.88 -3.80 5.29
C ASP A 117 21.30 -4.96 6.12
N SER A 118 20.40 -5.74 5.51
CA SER A 118 19.75 -6.89 6.12
C SER A 118 19.52 -8.00 5.08
N LEU A 119 19.61 -9.26 5.51
CA LEU A 119 19.29 -10.44 4.69
C LEU A 119 17.83 -10.88 4.80
N THR A 120 17.01 -10.18 5.59
CA THR A 120 15.60 -10.49 5.80
C THR A 120 14.67 -9.33 5.48
N ALA A 121 15.09 -8.09 5.74
CA ALA A 121 14.31 -6.88 5.50
C ALA A 121 15.24 -5.69 5.17
N PRO A 122 15.88 -5.68 4.00
CA PRO A 122 16.81 -4.63 3.60
C PRO A 122 16.10 -3.29 3.39
N ASN A 123 16.68 -2.21 3.96
CA ASN A 123 16.32 -0.82 3.70
C ASN A 123 17.37 -0.08 2.87
N TYR A 124 18.55 -0.67 2.67
CA TYR A 124 19.61 -0.06 1.90
C TYR A 124 20.25 -1.10 0.98
N VAL A 125 20.54 -0.66 -0.24
CA VAL A 125 21.37 -1.41 -1.20
C VAL A 125 22.57 -0.57 -1.59
N TRP A 126 23.74 -1.20 -1.58
CA TRP A 126 24.98 -0.61 -2.06
C TRP A 126 25.39 -1.29 -3.35
N VAL A 127 25.79 -0.48 -4.32
CA VAL A 127 26.40 -0.97 -5.57
C VAL A 127 27.75 -0.30 -5.75
N THR A 128 28.80 -1.12 -5.78
CA THR A 128 30.17 -0.70 -6.04
C THR A 128 30.57 -1.12 -7.44
N MET A 129 30.98 -0.17 -8.27
CA MET A 129 31.48 -0.46 -9.62
C MET A 129 32.89 -1.05 -9.54
N PRO A 130 33.19 -2.13 -10.29
CA PRO A 130 34.54 -2.64 -10.43
C PRO A 130 35.50 -1.53 -10.90
N ALA A 131 36.68 -1.46 -10.27
CA ALA A 131 37.65 -0.42 -10.60
C ALA A 131 38.23 -0.65 -12.01
N ARG A 132 38.29 0.41 -12.82
CA ARG A 132 38.99 0.38 -14.11
C ARG A 132 40.34 1.05 -13.99
N THR A 133 41.34 0.40 -14.57
CA THR A 133 42.70 0.93 -14.64
C THR A 133 42.82 1.85 -15.85
N ILE A 134 43.11 3.12 -15.61
CA ILE A 134 43.41 4.08 -16.68
C ILE A 134 44.92 4.14 -16.85
N ASN A 135 45.39 3.75 -18.04
CA ASN A 135 46.81 3.81 -18.37
C ASN A 135 47.20 5.23 -18.75
N THR A 136 48.14 5.83 -18.01
CA THR A 136 48.68 7.16 -18.25
C THR A 136 49.91 7.06 -19.17
N ASN A 137 49.65 6.76 -20.44
CA ASN A 137 50.73 6.57 -21.41
C ASN A 137 51.61 7.82 -21.57
N LEU A 138 51.06 9.02 -21.35
CA LEU A 138 51.80 10.27 -21.53
C LEU A 138 52.52 10.73 -20.25
N GLY A 139 51.91 10.54 -19.07
CA GLY A 139 52.57 10.77 -17.78
C GLY A 139 53.76 9.83 -17.50
N SER A 140 53.74 8.63 -18.09
CA SER A 140 54.82 7.62 -17.95
C SER A 140 56.19 8.07 -18.50
N ALA A 141 56.22 9.09 -19.37
CA ALA A 141 57.44 9.65 -19.92
C ALA A 141 58.22 10.54 -18.93
N ILE A 142 57.57 11.00 -17.85
CA ILE A 142 58.13 11.97 -16.89
C ILE A 142 58.44 11.30 -15.55
N GLU A 143 57.69 10.27 -15.12
CA GLU A 143 57.98 9.55 -13.87
C GLU A 143 57.64 8.06 -13.97
N LYS A 144 58.63 7.21 -13.69
CA LYS A 144 58.62 5.76 -13.97
C LYS A 144 57.80 4.90 -12.98
N LYS A 145 56.95 5.50 -12.15
CA LYS A 145 56.47 4.79 -10.94
C LYS A 145 55.04 4.31 -10.89
N ASP A 146 54.07 4.87 -11.60
CA ASP A 146 52.73 4.27 -11.67
C ASP A 146 52.04 4.68 -12.98
N THR A 147 52.10 3.80 -13.99
CA THR A 147 51.50 4.03 -15.32
C THR A 147 49.98 3.81 -15.34
N ALA A 148 49.38 3.61 -14.17
CA ALA A 148 48.04 3.06 -14.01
C ALA A 148 47.49 3.43 -12.63
N PHE A 149 46.29 4.00 -12.57
CA PHE A 149 45.57 4.18 -11.30
C PHE A 149 44.13 3.64 -11.41
N PRO A 150 43.61 3.00 -10.35
CA PRO A 150 42.26 2.47 -10.34
C PRO A 150 41.23 3.59 -10.15
N VAL A 151 40.18 3.57 -10.95
CA VAL A 151 39.01 4.45 -10.82
C VAL A 151 37.79 3.60 -10.44
N GLY A 152 37.29 3.80 -9.22
CA GLY A 152 36.09 3.14 -8.69
C GLY A 152 35.00 4.16 -8.30
N ALA A 153 33.78 3.64 -8.19
CA ALA A 153 32.58 4.39 -7.84
C ALA A 153 31.70 3.52 -6.95
N TYR A 154 30.94 4.13 -6.05
CA TYR A 154 29.97 3.43 -5.23
C TYR A 154 28.75 4.33 -5.03
N ALA A 155 27.58 3.70 -4.93
CA ALA A 155 26.32 4.37 -4.64
C ALA A 155 25.52 3.57 -3.62
N ARG A 156 24.71 4.28 -2.84
CA ARG A 156 23.73 3.72 -1.92
C ARG A 156 22.35 4.21 -2.33
N ALA A 157 21.39 3.30 -2.40
CA ALA A 157 19.98 3.63 -2.52
C ALA A 157 19.25 3.20 -1.25
N ALA A 158 18.43 4.11 -0.73
CA ALA A 158 17.47 3.79 0.32
C ALA A 158 16.22 3.18 -0.32
N VAL A 159 15.71 2.15 0.34
CA VAL A 159 14.50 1.42 -0.01
C VAL A 159 13.61 1.44 1.22
N VAL A 160 12.43 2.02 1.10
CA VAL A 160 11.39 1.74 2.09
C VAL A 160 10.85 0.36 1.74
N GLY A 161 11.32 -0.66 2.48
CA GLY A 161 10.90 -2.04 2.25
C GLY A 161 9.40 -2.14 2.25
N GLY A 162 8.86 -2.90 1.29
CA GLY A 162 7.44 -3.18 1.16
C GLY A 162 6.95 -3.91 2.41
N ARG A 163 6.57 -3.16 3.45
CA ARG A 163 5.89 -3.73 4.61
C ARG A 163 4.60 -4.33 4.08
N VAL A 164 4.28 -5.56 4.47
CA VAL A 164 2.92 -6.10 4.31
C VAL A 164 1.99 -5.07 4.92
N GLN A 165 1.32 -4.30 4.07
CA GLN A 165 0.49 -3.20 4.52
C GLN A 165 -0.83 -3.83 4.95
N SER A 166 -0.92 -4.05 6.26
CA SER A 166 -2.08 -4.60 6.90
C SER A 166 -3.25 -3.63 6.78
N CYS A 167 -4.12 -3.74 5.78
CA CYS A 167 -5.34 -2.94 5.72
C CYS A 167 -6.26 -3.37 6.87
N GLY A 168 -6.30 -2.59 7.95
CA GLY A 168 -7.32 -2.70 8.99
C GLY A 168 -8.53 -1.86 8.57
N LEU A 169 -8.29 -0.58 8.32
CA LEU A 169 -9.27 0.37 7.83
C LEU A 169 -8.77 1.01 6.54
N CYS A 170 -9.50 0.82 5.44
CA CYS A 170 -9.16 1.38 4.14
C CYS A 170 -10.29 2.24 3.59
N PHE A 171 -9.95 3.48 3.28
CA PHE A 171 -10.76 4.41 2.53
C PHE A 171 -10.24 4.49 1.11
N LEU A 172 -11.05 4.08 0.14
CA LEU A 172 -10.67 4.07 -1.27
C LEU A 172 -10.73 5.45 -1.93
N GLY A 173 -11.30 6.44 -1.25
CA GLY A 173 -11.38 7.85 -1.61
C GLY A 173 -11.13 8.76 -0.40
N SER A 174 -11.66 9.99 -0.47
CA SER A 174 -11.42 11.04 0.53
C SER A 174 -12.22 10.83 1.82
N VAL A 175 -11.71 11.39 2.91
CA VAL A 175 -12.30 11.31 4.25
C VAL A 175 -12.41 12.70 4.85
N ASP A 176 -13.61 13.09 5.29
CA ASP A 176 -13.84 14.23 6.17
C ASP A 176 -14.40 13.76 7.52
N MET A 177 -13.56 13.78 8.56
CA MET A 177 -13.94 13.30 9.88
C MET A 177 -14.63 14.31 10.78
N GLY A 178 -14.64 15.59 10.45
CA GLY A 178 -14.98 16.58 11.47
C GLY A 178 -14.21 16.28 12.77
N ASN A 179 -14.90 16.07 13.89
CA ASN A 179 -14.26 15.77 15.18
C ASN A 179 -14.35 14.29 15.59
N GLY A 180 -14.60 13.37 14.66
CA GLY A 180 -14.68 11.94 14.97
C GLY A 180 -13.30 11.29 15.20
N ASP A 181 -13.24 10.28 16.06
CA ASP A 181 -12.02 9.56 16.39
C ASP A 181 -11.93 8.20 15.66
N ILE A 182 -10.71 7.75 15.38
CA ILE A 182 -10.45 6.42 14.82
C ILE A 182 -9.42 5.70 15.68
N LYS A 183 -9.69 4.43 16.01
CA LYS A 183 -8.72 3.54 16.65
C LYS A 183 -8.66 2.21 15.94
N VAL A 184 -7.50 1.85 15.43
CA VAL A 184 -7.25 0.57 14.77
C VAL A 184 -6.19 -0.23 15.52
N THR A 185 -6.58 -1.40 16.04
CA THR A 185 -5.68 -2.35 16.70
C THR A 185 -5.51 -3.60 15.83
N GLY A 186 -4.27 -3.96 15.52
CA GLY A 186 -3.91 -5.10 14.65
C GLY A 186 -3.74 -4.76 13.15
N GLY A 187 -3.81 -3.49 12.76
CA GLY A 187 -3.75 -3.07 11.36
C GLY A 187 -3.33 -1.62 11.17
N SER A 188 -3.29 -1.20 9.91
CA SER A 188 -3.01 0.16 9.44
C SER A 188 -4.29 0.86 8.96
N ILE A 189 -4.22 2.19 8.88
CA ILE A 189 -5.25 3.05 8.30
C ILE A 189 -4.72 3.59 6.96
N PHE A 190 -5.54 3.47 5.91
CA PHE A 190 -5.23 3.96 4.56
C PHE A 190 -6.32 4.91 4.07
N VAL A 191 -5.90 6.05 3.52
CA VAL A 191 -6.77 7.00 2.83
C VAL A 191 -6.22 7.23 1.42
N ASN A 192 -6.94 6.75 0.41
CA ASN A 192 -6.55 6.90 -1.00
C ASN A 192 -7.06 8.21 -1.63
N GLY A 193 -7.56 9.15 -0.82
CA GLY A 193 -7.92 10.51 -1.21
C GLY A 193 -7.37 11.56 -0.24
N ASP A 194 -8.04 12.70 -0.16
CA ASP A 194 -7.71 13.76 0.78
C ASP A 194 -8.24 13.42 2.19
N LEU A 195 -7.52 13.86 3.22
CA LEU A 195 -7.90 13.71 4.63
C LEU A 195 -8.17 15.07 5.27
N SER A 196 -9.40 15.29 5.70
CA SER A 196 -9.83 16.43 6.52
C SER A 196 -10.19 15.94 7.92
N VAL A 197 -9.54 16.52 8.94
CA VAL A 197 -9.90 16.29 10.35
C VAL A 197 -10.02 17.63 11.07
N GLY A 198 -10.94 17.68 12.02
CA GLY A 198 -11.16 18.79 12.93
C GLY A 198 -10.19 18.76 14.11
N SER A 199 -10.13 19.87 14.84
CA SER A 199 -9.13 20.10 15.89
C SER A 199 -9.18 19.12 17.06
N ASN A 200 -10.30 18.40 17.23
CA ASN A 200 -10.51 17.47 18.35
C ASN A 200 -10.55 16.00 17.93
N SER A 201 -10.21 15.68 16.68
CA SER A 201 -10.15 14.30 16.17
C SER A 201 -8.84 13.63 16.57
N TYR A 202 -8.93 12.40 17.10
CA TYR A 202 -7.80 11.55 17.48
C TYR A 202 -7.79 10.24 16.68
N TRP A 203 -6.66 9.95 16.03
CA TRP A 203 -6.48 8.75 15.22
C TRP A 203 -5.34 7.90 15.77
N THR A 204 -5.59 6.63 16.05
CA THR A 204 -4.58 5.69 16.53
C THR A 204 -4.58 4.42 15.71
N SER A 205 -3.39 3.89 15.43
CA SER A 205 -3.18 2.68 14.64
C SER A 205 -1.99 1.92 15.20
N SER A 206 -2.11 0.60 15.37
CA SER A 206 -0.96 -0.26 15.71
C SER A 206 0.01 -0.42 14.54
N GLY A 207 -0.45 -0.18 13.31
CA GLY A 207 0.33 -0.26 12.09
C GLY A 207 0.82 1.12 11.66
N SER A 208 0.41 1.56 10.48
CA SER A 208 0.71 2.88 9.90
C SER A 208 -0.56 3.70 9.69
N ILE A 209 -0.42 5.01 9.51
CA ILE A 209 -1.45 5.89 8.97
C ILE A 209 -0.88 6.48 7.68
N VAL A 210 -1.51 6.17 6.55
CA VAL A 210 -1.02 6.53 5.21
C VAL A 210 -2.10 7.28 4.45
N VAL A 211 -1.73 8.42 3.88
CA VAL A 211 -2.63 9.28 3.09
C VAL A 211 -2.01 9.56 1.73
N ALA A 212 -2.80 9.34 0.67
CA ALA A 212 -2.38 9.54 -0.71
C ALA A 212 -2.56 11.00 -1.18
N GLY A 213 -3.64 11.64 -0.73
CA GLY A 213 -3.96 13.03 -1.05
C GLY A 213 -3.34 14.03 -0.08
N SER A 214 -3.91 15.23 -0.09
CA SER A 214 -3.57 16.28 0.87
C SER A 214 -4.19 15.98 2.22
N TYR A 215 -3.55 16.41 3.29
CA TYR A 215 -4.11 16.31 4.63
C TYR A 215 -4.05 17.66 5.35
N ASN A 216 -5.21 18.14 5.82
CA ASN A 216 -5.39 19.47 6.41
C ASN A 216 -6.09 19.36 7.77
N GLY A 217 -5.82 20.31 8.67
CA GLY A 217 -6.42 20.34 10.02
C GLY A 217 -5.80 19.35 11.01
N ILE A 218 -4.75 18.63 10.62
CA ILE A 218 -4.05 17.65 11.45
C ILE A 218 -3.08 18.38 12.39
N ASN A 219 -3.35 18.38 13.69
CA ASN A 219 -2.27 18.45 14.67
C ASN A 219 -1.67 17.03 14.74
N GLN A 220 -0.44 16.83 14.27
CA GLN A 220 0.18 15.49 14.26
C GLN A 220 0.25 14.87 15.67
N GLN A 221 0.16 15.69 16.73
CA GLN A 221 0.03 15.22 18.12
C GLN A 221 -1.23 14.39 18.38
N HIS A 222 -2.25 14.46 17.52
CA HIS A 222 -3.50 13.71 17.65
C HIS A 222 -3.55 12.47 16.74
N MET A 223 -2.46 12.18 16.02
CA MET A 223 -2.33 10.98 15.21
C MET A 223 -1.18 10.13 15.73
N THR A 224 -1.39 8.83 15.87
CA THR A 224 -0.34 7.91 16.33
C THR A 224 -0.42 6.58 15.60
N PRO A 225 0.61 6.20 14.82
CA PRO A 225 1.81 6.98 14.49
C PRO A 225 1.50 8.20 13.60
N ASP A 226 2.51 9.05 13.40
CA ASP A 226 2.43 10.19 12.48
C ASP A 226 1.97 9.76 11.07
N VAL A 227 1.24 10.66 10.42
CA VAL A 227 0.78 10.45 9.03
C VAL A 227 1.98 10.40 8.10
N THR A 228 2.00 9.39 7.25
CA THR A 228 3.00 9.26 6.18
C THR A 228 2.34 9.45 4.81
N PRO A 229 2.91 10.29 3.92
CA PRO A 229 2.47 10.34 2.54
C PRO A 229 2.71 9.00 1.86
N GLY A 230 1.72 8.49 1.13
CA GLY A 230 1.85 7.25 0.39
C GLY A 230 0.56 6.86 -0.33
N SER A 231 0.66 6.14 -1.44
CA SER A 231 -0.49 5.71 -2.20
C SER A 231 -0.92 4.29 -1.86
N PHE A 232 -2.23 4.07 -1.82
CA PHE A 232 -2.86 2.76 -1.68
C PHE A 232 -3.60 2.47 -2.99
N THR A 233 -2.92 1.86 -3.96
CA THR A 233 -3.33 1.99 -5.37
C THR A 233 -4.44 1.05 -5.84
N THR A 234 -4.96 0.13 -5.02
CA THR A 234 -6.05 -0.77 -5.46
C THR A 234 -6.93 -1.23 -4.31
N ASP A 235 -8.23 -1.34 -4.57
CA ASP A 235 -9.17 -2.07 -3.72
C ASP A 235 -8.59 -3.47 -3.43
N PRO A 236 -8.30 -3.80 -2.15
CA PRO A 236 -7.60 -5.00 -1.77
C PRO A 236 -8.38 -6.29 -2.07
N TRP A 237 -9.69 -6.17 -2.30
CA TRP A 237 -10.60 -7.27 -2.60
C TRP A 237 -11.22 -7.19 -4.00
N GLN A 238 -10.67 -6.34 -4.86
CA GLN A 238 -11.13 -6.21 -6.25
C GLN A 238 -11.07 -7.54 -7.02
N THR A 239 -10.06 -8.37 -6.74
CA THR A 239 -9.84 -9.67 -7.38
C THR A 239 -10.36 -10.86 -6.55
N SER A 240 -10.88 -10.61 -5.35
CA SER A 240 -11.40 -11.67 -4.49
C SER A 240 -12.61 -12.33 -5.14
N SER A 241 -12.58 -13.66 -5.26
CA SER A 241 -13.72 -14.45 -5.74
C SER A 241 -14.79 -14.69 -4.66
N ALA A 242 -14.50 -14.36 -3.41
CA ALA A 242 -15.48 -14.44 -2.31
C ALA A 242 -16.47 -13.27 -2.34
N VAL A 243 -16.17 -12.21 -3.10
CA VAL A 243 -17.01 -11.02 -3.25
C VAL A 243 -17.23 -10.74 -4.76
N PRO A 244 -18.47 -10.62 -5.24
CA PRO A 244 -19.71 -10.84 -4.49
C PRO A 244 -19.88 -12.32 -4.12
N PRO A 245 -20.51 -12.62 -2.97
CA PRO A 245 -20.82 -14.00 -2.60
C PRO A 245 -21.80 -14.60 -3.61
N SER A 246 -21.65 -15.89 -3.92
CA SER A 246 -22.61 -16.59 -4.79
C SER A 246 -23.91 -16.88 -4.03
N PHE A 247 -25.05 -16.60 -4.67
CA PHE A 247 -26.40 -16.86 -4.17
C PHE A 247 -27.28 -17.55 -5.21
N THR A 248 -26.66 -18.29 -6.14
CA THR A 248 -27.39 -19.09 -7.13
C THR A 248 -28.34 -20.07 -6.44
N GLY A 249 -29.60 -20.10 -6.89
CA GLY A 249 -30.61 -21.01 -6.36
C GLY A 249 -31.34 -20.51 -5.10
N PHE A 250 -30.98 -19.34 -4.56
CA PHE A 250 -31.65 -18.76 -3.42
C PHE A 250 -33.11 -18.41 -3.74
N LYS A 251 -33.96 -18.46 -2.71
CA LYS A 251 -35.40 -18.15 -2.82
C LYS A 251 -35.71 -16.83 -2.11
N VAL A 252 -36.73 -16.14 -2.61
CA VAL A 252 -37.27 -14.94 -1.96
C VAL A 252 -37.87 -15.31 -0.60
N GLY A 253 -37.50 -14.55 0.44
CA GLY A 253 -38.01 -14.69 1.81
C GLY A 253 -37.22 -15.63 2.73
N GLY A 254 -36.17 -16.31 2.26
CA GLY A 254 -35.38 -17.22 3.09
C GLY A 254 -36.03 -18.58 3.38
N ASN A 255 -35.26 -19.46 4.02
CA ASN A 255 -35.59 -20.82 4.44
C ASN A 255 -36.55 -21.57 3.49
N GLY A 256 -36.07 -21.92 2.29
CA GLY A 256 -36.85 -22.66 1.29
C GLY A 256 -37.96 -21.88 0.59
N GLY A 257 -38.03 -20.55 0.78
CA GLY A 257 -39.06 -19.69 0.19
C GLY A 257 -40.36 -19.64 1.00
N ASN A 258 -40.36 -20.12 2.24
CA ASN A 258 -41.52 -20.09 3.14
C ASN A 258 -41.62 -18.82 3.99
N GLY A 259 -40.58 -17.97 3.98
CA GLY A 259 -40.64 -16.69 4.67
C GLY A 259 -41.55 -15.69 3.96
N ASN A 260 -42.17 -14.81 4.76
CA ASN A 260 -42.99 -13.69 4.30
C ASN A 260 -42.15 -12.45 3.94
N GLY A 261 -40.84 -12.62 3.72
CA GLY A 261 -39.88 -11.53 3.55
C GLY A 261 -39.32 -10.96 4.86
N ASN A 262 -39.84 -11.36 6.03
CA ASN A 262 -39.31 -10.95 7.33
C ASN A 262 -38.35 -12.01 7.90
N PRO A 263 -37.04 -11.72 8.00
CA PRO A 263 -36.05 -12.67 8.49
C PRO A 263 -35.97 -12.78 10.03
N CYS A 264 -36.75 -11.99 10.77
CA CYS A 264 -36.58 -11.84 12.22
C CYS A 264 -37.21 -12.97 13.04
N GLY A 265 -36.36 -13.77 13.70
CA GLY A 265 -36.72 -14.82 14.64
C GLY A 265 -36.42 -16.23 14.11
N ALA A 266 -36.32 -17.18 15.04
CA ALA A 266 -35.86 -18.54 14.76
C ALA A 266 -36.68 -19.23 13.65
N GLY A 267 -35.98 -19.82 12.69
CA GLY A 267 -36.52 -20.56 11.56
C GLY A 267 -37.11 -19.71 10.44
N LYS A 268 -37.05 -18.37 10.53
CA LYS A 268 -37.57 -17.45 9.51
C LYS A 268 -36.48 -16.88 8.61
N GLY A 269 -35.22 -16.95 9.05
CA GLY A 269 -34.07 -16.39 8.37
C GLY A 269 -33.33 -17.40 7.47
N GLY A 270 -32.02 -17.19 7.33
CA GLY A 270 -31.10 -18.06 6.60
C GLY A 270 -30.80 -17.61 5.18
N ASP A 271 -30.20 -18.52 4.41
CA ASP A 271 -29.87 -18.30 3.00
C ASP A 271 -31.12 -17.88 2.21
N GLY A 272 -31.12 -16.66 1.66
CA GLY A 272 -32.30 -16.11 1.00
C GLY A 272 -32.12 -14.76 0.34
N ILE A 273 -33.14 -14.40 -0.45
CA ILE A 273 -33.26 -13.08 -1.10
C ILE A 273 -34.33 -12.28 -0.37
N TYR A 274 -33.97 -11.07 0.04
CA TYR A 274 -34.79 -10.22 0.89
C TYR A 274 -34.97 -8.83 0.27
N SER A 275 -36.07 -8.18 0.64
CA SER A 275 -36.38 -6.79 0.32
C SER A 275 -36.08 -5.88 1.52
N SER A 276 -36.70 -4.71 1.60
CA SER A 276 -36.61 -3.83 2.75
C SER A 276 -37.04 -4.50 4.06
N LEU A 277 -36.38 -4.10 5.15
CA LEU A 277 -36.69 -4.46 6.52
C LEU A 277 -36.70 -3.17 7.32
N SER A 278 -37.74 -2.94 8.11
CA SER A 278 -37.75 -1.83 9.06
C SER A 278 -38.08 -2.36 10.45
N LEU A 279 -37.19 -2.07 11.39
CA LEU A 279 -37.40 -2.35 12.81
C LEU A 279 -38.01 -1.13 13.48
N SER A 280 -39.09 -1.36 14.21
CA SER A 280 -39.69 -0.34 15.07
C SER A 280 -38.83 -0.10 16.32
N ASN A 281 -39.12 0.97 17.06
CA ASN A 281 -38.43 1.26 18.32
C ASN A 281 -38.53 0.09 19.30
N ASN A 282 -37.42 -0.25 19.96
CA ASN A 282 -37.31 -1.37 20.91
C ASN A 282 -37.64 -2.76 20.31
N GLN A 283 -37.62 -2.90 18.98
CA GLN A 283 -37.85 -4.19 18.34
C GLN A 283 -36.54 -5.00 18.28
N THR A 284 -36.62 -6.27 18.66
CA THR A 284 -35.53 -7.23 18.47
C THR A 284 -35.74 -8.06 17.22
N CYS A 285 -34.68 -8.22 16.45
CA CYS A 285 -34.60 -9.08 15.28
C CYS A 285 -33.31 -9.90 15.37
N ALA A 286 -33.48 -11.21 15.57
CA ALA A 286 -32.39 -12.18 15.55
C ALA A 286 -32.45 -12.96 14.24
N LEU A 287 -31.33 -13.03 13.54
CA LEU A 287 -31.13 -13.74 12.28
C LEU A 287 -30.62 -15.15 12.55
N ASP A 288 -31.16 -16.12 11.81
CA ASP A 288 -30.57 -17.46 11.71
C ASP A 288 -29.26 -17.41 10.89
N PRO A 289 -28.33 -18.37 11.06
CA PRO A 289 -27.13 -18.44 10.24
C PRO A 289 -27.43 -18.47 8.73
N GLY A 290 -26.69 -17.70 7.92
CA GLY A 290 -26.88 -17.69 6.47
C GLY A 290 -26.40 -16.43 5.75
N LEU A 291 -26.52 -16.45 4.43
CA LEU A 291 -26.34 -15.32 3.53
C LEU A 291 -27.68 -14.67 3.22
N TYR A 292 -27.81 -13.43 3.64
CA TYR A 292 -28.96 -12.60 3.36
C TYR A 292 -28.61 -11.70 2.19
N VAL A 293 -29.28 -11.90 1.05
CA VAL A 293 -29.08 -11.08 -0.14
C VAL A 293 -30.19 -10.05 -0.21
N ILE A 294 -29.87 -8.80 0.12
CA ILE A 294 -30.80 -7.68 0.06
C ILE A 294 -30.71 -7.08 -1.34
N VAL A 295 -31.78 -7.25 -2.12
CA VAL A 295 -31.85 -6.82 -3.51
C VAL A 295 -32.80 -5.64 -3.62
N GLY A 296 -32.33 -4.53 -4.16
CA GLY A 296 -33.20 -3.36 -4.32
C GLY A 296 -32.55 -2.16 -4.99
N ASN A 297 -33.06 -0.99 -4.65
CA ASN A 297 -32.59 0.31 -5.10
C ASN A 297 -32.46 1.26 -3.89
N ALA A 298 -32.26 2.55 -4.13
CA ALA A 298 -32.18 3.60 -3.10
C ALA A 298 -33.31 3.58 -2.04
N SER A 299 -34.48 3.03 -2.34
CA SER A 299 -35.60 2.92 -1.39
C SER A 299 -35.61 1.62 -0.57
N THR A 300 -34.70 0.69 -0.87
CA THR A 300 -34.59 -0.61 -0.21
C THR A 300 -33.57 -0.54 0.91
N VAL A 301 -34.04 -0.15 2.10
CA VAL A 301 -33.19 0.02 3.27
C VAL A 301 -33.53 -1.04 4.31
N TRP A 302 -32.51 -1.62 4.92
CA TRP A 302 -32.60 -2.30 6.20
C TRP A 302 -32.40 -1.26 7.28
N LEU A 303 -33.52 -0.77 7.79
CA LEU A 303 -33.59 0.40 8.65
C LEU A 303 -33.91 -0.01 10.08
N GLU A 304 -33.06 0.41 11.00
CA GLU A 304 -33.26 0.20 12.43
C GLU A 304 -34.00 1.35 13.11
N GLY A 305 -34.72 1.00 14.17
CA GLY A 305 -35.45 1.92 15.03
C GLY A 305 -34.59 2.37 16.20
N ASN A 306 -35.11 3.24 17.05
CA ASN A 306 -34.41 3.60 18.28
C ASN A 306 -34.40 2.42 19.25
N LYS A 307 -33.21 2.04 19.76
CA LYS A 307 -33.02 0.88 20.66
C LYS A 307 -33.55 -0.44 20.08
N SER A 308 -33.68 -0.55 18.76
CA SER A 308 -33.86 -1.89 18.17
C SER A 308 -32.60 -2.71 18.40
N VAL A 309 -32.72 -4.04 18.34
CA VAL A 309 -31.57 -4.94 18.41
C VAL A 309 -31.58 -5.79 17.16
N PHE A 310 -30.55 -5.68 16.34
CA PHE A 310 -30.39 -6.48 15.13
C PHE A 310 -29.16 -7.37 15.26
N SER A 311 -29.37 -8.68 15.38
CA SER A 311 -28.31 -9.61 15.76
C SER A 311 -28.28 -10.88 14.94
N GLY A 312 -27.11 -11.51 14.83
CA GLY A 312 -26.94 -12.77 14.10
C GLY A 312 -25.54 -13.35 14.27
N THR A 313 -25.43 -14.68 14.31
CA THR A 313 -24.14 -15.40 14.33
C THR A 313 -24.03 -16.29 13.10
N ASP A 314 -22.83 -16.35 12.52
CA ASP A 314 -22.56 -16.96 11.21
C ASP A 314 -23.44 -16.37 10.09
N VAL A 315 -23.54 -15.04 10.09
CA VAL A 315 -24.37 -14.26 9.15
C VAL A 315 -23.50 -13.42 8.22
N THR A 316 -23.81 -13.46 6.93
CA THR A 316 -23.31 -12.50 5.94
C THR A 316 -24.48 -11.72 5.35
N LEU A 317 -24.40 -10.39 5.39
CA LEU A 317 -25.33 -9.51 4.68
C LEU A 317 -24.69 -9.08 3.36
N TYR A 318 -25.43 -9.21 2.26
CA TYR A 318 -25.00 -8.76 0.95
C TYR A 318 -26.03 -7.82 0.32
N PHE A 319 -25.63 -6.56 0.09
CA PHE A 319 -26.50 -5.51 -0.45
C PHE A 319 -26.19 -5.25 -1.93
N THR A 320 -27.19 -5.43 -2.80
CA THR A 320 -27.02 -5.31 -4.26
C THR A 320 -28.25 -4.70 -4.93
N CYS A 321 -28.16 -4.55 -6.26
CA CYS A 321 -29.15 -3.89 -7.09
C CYS A 321 -30.17 -4.88 -7.67
N GLY A 322 -31.40 -4.40 -7.86
CA GLY A 322 -32.45 -5.16 -8.51
C GLY A 322 -33.83 -4.89 -7.93
N SER A 323 -34.72 -5.89 -8.02
CA SER A 323 -36.05 -5.81 -7.45
C SER A 323 -36.53 -7.15 -6.90
N VAL A 324 -37.40 -7.10 -5.89
CA VAL A 324 -38.03 -8.26 -5.27
C VAL A 324 -39.54 -8.08 -5.31
N ASN A 325 -40.26 -9.10 -5.76
CA ASN A 325 -41.70 -9.21 -5.62
C ASN A 325 -42.01 -10.33 -4.61
N LEU A 326 -42.28 -9.95 -3.36
CA LEU A 326 -42.55 -10.88 -2.28
C LEU A 326 -43.82 -11.72 -2.52
N ALA A 327 -44.86 -11.13 -3.11
CA ALA A 327 -46.13 -11.82 -3.38
C ALA A 327 -45.96 -12.91 -4.44
N ALA A 328 -45.22 -12.63 -5.51
CA ALA A 328 -44.88 -13.59 -6.56
C ALA A 328 -43.70 -14.50 -6.19
N LYS A 329 -43.00 -14.22 -5.08
CA LYS A 329 -41.75 -14.87 -4.66
C LYS A 329 -40.69 -14.89 -5.78
N THR A 330 -40.62 -13.82 -6.55
CA THR A 330 -39.66 -13.64 -7.66
C THR A 330 -38.74 -12.47 -7.37
N TYR A 331 -37.55 -12.48 -7.97
CA TYR A 331 -36.63 -11.35 -7.95
C TYR A 331 -36.05 -11.15 -9.34
N SER A 332 -35.67 -9.91 -9.64
CA SER A 332 -34.85 -9.57 -10.80
C SER A 332 -33.52 -9.03 -10.29
N GLN A 333 -32.46 -9.81 -10.45
CA GLN A 333 -31.12 -9.33 -10.17
C GLN A 333 -30.67 -8.38 -11.29
N HIS A 334 -30.05 -7.27 -10.90
CA HIS A 334 -29.22 -6.48 -11.79
C HIS A 334 -27.89 -6.24 -11.07
N THR A 335 -26.77 -6.50 -11.75
CA THR A 335 -25.47 -6.10 -11.21
C THR A 335 -25.47 -4.58 -11.11
N CYS A 336 -25.15 -4.04 -9.94
CA CYS A 336 -25.06 -2.60 -9.78
C CYS A 336 -24.13 -2.00 -10.84
N ASN A 337 -24.44 -0.80 -11.31
CA ASN A 337 -23.59 -0.08 -12.25
C ASN A 337 -23.42 1.39 -11.86
N ASN A 338 -22.69 1.62 -10.76
CA ASN A 338 -22.46 2.93 -10.16
C ASN A 338 -23.78 3.63 -9.87
N GLU A 339 -24.65 2.93 -9.15
CA GLU A 339 -25.99 3.38 -8.81
C GLU A 339 -26.33 3.05 -7.36
N LEU A 340 -27.44 3.60 -6.87
CA LEU A 340 -27.92 3.38 -5.52
C LEU A 340 -28.70 2.06 -5.44
N GLY A 341 -28.07 1.02 -4.88
CA GLY A 341 -28.68 -0.27 -4.56
C GLY A 341 -29.32 -0.28 -3.18
N ALA A 342 -29.59 -1.49 -2.66
CA ALA A 342 -30.03 -1.64 -1.27
C ALA A 342 -28.95 -1.18 -0.27
N SER A 343 -29.36 -0.87 0.96
CA SER A 343 -28.46 -0.42 2.02
C SER A 343 -28.86 -0.85 3.43
N LEU A 344 -27.91 -0.72 4.35
CA LEU A 344 -28.08 -0.81 5.80
C LEU A 344 -28.03 0.59 6.40
N ASP A 345 -29.00 0.90 7.27
CA ASP A 345 -28.99 2.06 8.15
C ASP A 345 -29.37 1.61 9.58
N ALA A 346 -28.36 1.45 10.43
CA ALA A 346 -28.50 1.06 11.84
C ALA A 346 -29.07 2.19 12.71
N LYS A 347 -29.11 3.44 12.23
CA LYS A 347 -29.73 4.63 12.83
C LYS A 347 -29.46 4.92 14.31
N ASN A 348 -30.07 4.17 15.24
CA ASN A 348 -29.94 4.27 16.71
C ASN A 348 -30.23 2.90 17.36
N GLY A 349 -30.12 1.82 16.59
CA GLY A 349 -30.29 0.45 17.04
C GLY A 349 -28.95 -0.22 17.34
N ASP A 350 -29.01 -1.30 18.11
CA ASP A 350 -27.87 -2.11 18.52
C ASP A 350 -27.61 -3.18 17.45
N LEU A 351 -26.58 -2.97 16.63
CA LEU A 351 -26.10 -3.94 15.65
C LEU A 351 -25.15 -4.95 16.30
N ALA A 352 -25.43 -6.25 16.16
CA ALA A 352 -24.61 -7.33 16.75
C ALA A 352 -24.47 -8.53 15.79
N LEU A 353 -23.58 -8.41 14.79
CA LEU A 353 -23.37 -9.41 13.75
C LEU A 353 -22.03 -10.12 13.91
N LYS A 354 -22.01 -11.44 13.72
CA LYS A 354 -20.78 -12.24 13.62
C LYS A 354 -20.74 -13.00 12.31
N ALA A 355 -19.69 -12.78 11.53
CA ALA A 355 -19.46 -13.43 10.26
C ALA A 355 -19.28 -14.95 10.39
N PRO A 356 -19.53 -15.71 9.32
CA PRO A 356 -19.25 -17.14 9.28
C PRO A 356 -17.79 -17.46 9.63
N THR A 357 -17.56 -18.47 10.46
CA THR A 357 -16.21 -18.94 10.81
C THR A 357 -15.62 -19.98 9.84
N SER A 358 -16.44 -20.50 8.93
CA SER A 358 -16.08 -21.52 7.95
C SER A 358 -16.84 -21.33 6.61
N GLY A 359 -16.48 -22.13 5.61
CA GLY A 359 -17.12 -22.11 4.30
C GLY A 359 -16.67 -20.96 3.38
N PRO A 360 -17.29 -20.80 2.20
CA PRO A 360 -16.88 -19.84 1.17
C PRO A 360 -17.07 -18.37 1.58
N ARG A 361 -17.83 -18.10 2.65
CA ARG A 361 -18.14 -16.77 3.18
C ARG A 361 -17.37 -16.46 4.48
N LYS A 362 -16.37 -17.29 4.80
CA LYS A 362 -15.62 -17.19 6.05
C LYS A 362 -15.10 -15.76 6.24
N GLY A 363 -15.45 -15.14 7.36
CA GLY A 363 -15.00 -13.81 7.75
C GLY A 363 -15.71 -12.65 7.07
N LEU A 364 -16.74 -12.86 6.25
CA LEU A 364 -17.53 -11.78 5.63
C LEU A 364 -18.79 -11.48 6.46
N ALA A 365 -18.87 -10.29 7.07
CA ALA A 365 -20.05 -9.87 7.85
C ALA A 365 -21.00 -9.03 6.99
N ILE A 366 -20.49 -7.94 6.41
CA ILE A 366 -21.29 -6.99 5.62
C ILE A 366 -20.58 -6.76 4.29
N VAL A 367 -21.29 -6.96 3.19
CA VAL A 367 -20.77 -6.85 1.83
C VAL A 367 -21.74 -6.03 1.01
N TYR A 368 -21.26 -5.04 0.28
CA TYR A 368 -22.02 -4.36 -0.75
C TYR A 368 -21.50 -4.81 -2.12
N ASP A 369 -22.37 -4.77 -3.12
CA ASP A 369 -21.92 -4.86 -4.50
C ASP A 369 -20.86 -3.80 -4.79
N ARG A 370 -19.85 -4.16 -5.59
CA ARG A 370 -18.65 -3.34 -5.79
C ARG A 370 -19.01 -1.95 -6.30
N THR A 371 -20.05 -1.83 -7.09
CA THR A 371 -20.48 -0.59 -7.76
C THR A 371 -21.77 -0.02 -7.14
N ASN A 372 -22.17 -0.49 -5.95
CA ASN A 372 -23.26 0.10 -5.18
C ASN A 372 -22.78 1.41 -4.53
N LEU A 373 -23.51 2.50 -4.79
CA LEU A 373 -23.22 3.84 -4.24
C LEU A 373 -24.00 4.15 -2.96
N SER A 374 -24.90 3.27 -2.53
CA SER A 374 -25.71 3.53 -1.35
C SER A 374 -24.85 3.56 -0.10
N GLU A 375 -25.17 4.49 0.80
CA GLU A 375 -24.45 4.68 2.06
C GLU A 375 -24.53 3.44 2.97
N LEU A 376 -23.48 3.21 3.74
CA LEU A 376 -23.48 2.32 4.90
C LEU A 376 -23.68 3.17 6.15
N GLY A 377 -24.92 3.22 6.64
CA GLY A 377 -25.29 3.97 7.83
C GLY A 377 -25.05 3.16 9.09
N LEU A 378 -23.96 3.45 9.80
CA LEU A 378 -23.66 2.90 11.13
C LEU A 378 -23.75 4.04 12.15
N GLN A 379 -24.95 4.61 12.25
CA GLN A 379 -25.22 5.83 13.01
C GLN A 379 -25.91 5.48 14.33
N GLY A 380 -25.80 6.40 15.29
CA GLY A 380 -26.59 6.42 16.52
C GLY A 380 -25.95 5.85 17.79
N ASN A 381 -26.67 6.01 18.91
CA ASN A 381 -26.19 5.61 20.24
C ASN A 381 -26.43 4.12 20.58
N GLY A 382 -26.99 3.37 19.62
CA GLY A 382 -27.21 1.95 19.77
C GLY A 382 -25.87 1.21 19.72
N GLY A 383 -25.58 0.44 20.76
CA GLY A 383 -24.33 -0.30 20.91
C GLY A 383 -23.30 0.34 21.82
N THR A 384 -23.67 1.34 22.62
CA THR A 384 -22.87 1.84 23.78
C THR A 384 -22.84 0.86 24.96
N THR A 385 -23.28 -0.38 24.78
CA THR A 385 -23.13 -1.43 25.80
C THR A 385 -21.67 -1.87 25.86
N ASN A 386 -20.89 -1.13 26.67
CA ASN A 386 -19.69 -1.56 27.37
C ASN A 386 -18.55 -2.08 26.47
N ASN A 387 -17.93 -1.19 25.69
CA ASN A 387 -16.50 -1.08 25.26
C ASN A 387 -15.61 -2.35 25.14
N GLU A 388 -16.20 -3.53 25.02
CA GLU A 388 -15.57 -4.84 25.19
C GLU A 388 -16.15 -5.91 24.24
N THR A 389 -17.22 -5.62 23.50
CA THR A 389 -17.79 -6.56 22.52
C THR A 389 -18.08 -5.87 21.20
N ALA A 390 -17.30 -6.22 20.18
CA ALA A 390 -17.49 -5.71 18.84
C ALA A 390 -18.92 -5.93 18.30
N GLN A 391 -19.53 -4.87 17.82
CA GLN A 391 -20.86 -4.84 17.21
C GLN A 391 -20.89 -5.60 15.88
N VAL A 392 -19.83 -5.51 15.09
CA VAL A 392 -19.65 -6.32 13.88
C VAL A 392 -18.34 -7.08 13.97
N THR A 393 -18.43 -8.41 14.10
CA THR A 393 -17.27 -9.30 14.07
C THR A 393 -17.15 -9.91 12.68
N GLY A 394 -16.10 -9.57 11.93
CA GLY A 394 -15.91 -9.93 10.54
C GLY A 394 -15.60 -8.71 9.68
N ALA A 395 -15.33 -8.96 8.41
CA ALA A 395 -15.03 -7.93 7.46
C ALA A 395 -16.26 -7.17 6.98
N VAL A 396 -16.05 -5.89 6.71
CA VAL A 396 -17.01 -4.98 6.09
C VAL A 396 -16.41 -4.50 4.77
N TYR A 397 -17.12 -4.75 3.67
CA TYR A 397 -16.68 -4.38 2.34
C TYR A 397 -17.78 -3.65 1.58
N ALA A 398 -17.59 -2.34 1.41
CA ALA A 398 -18.49 -1.48 0.66
C ALA A 398 -17.68 -0.43 -0.12
N PRO A 399 -16.91 -0.86 -1.13
CA PRO A 399 -15.79 -0.08 -1.70
C PRO A 399 -16.21 1.25 -2.35
N ASN A 400 -17.46 1.36 -2.81
CA ASN A 400 -18.01 2.58 -3.41
C ASN A 400 -19.11 3.25 -2.54
N SER A 401 -19.31 2.76 -1.32
CA SER A 401 -20.24 3.34 -0.35
C SER A 401 -19.51 4.25 0.62
N LEU A 402 -20.12 5.40 0.93
CA LEU A 402 -19.71 6.20 2.08
C LEU A 402 -20.10 5.50 3.37
N LEU A 403 -19.22 5.53 4.36
CA LEU A 403 -19.54 5.16 5.73
C LEU A 403 -20.05 6.41 6.45
N ALA A 404 -21.27 6.34 6.98
CA ALA A 404 -21.84 7.42 7.77
C ALA A 404 -22.00 6.99 9.23
N PHE A 405 -21.48 7.84 10.11
CA PHE A 405 -21.66 7.78 11.55
C PHE A 405 -21.83 9.21 12.07
N ASN A 406 -23.04 9.57 12.44
CA ASN A 406 -23.38 10.89 12.95
C ASN A 406 -23.72 10.83 14.44
N GLY A 407 -23.72 11.99 15.11
CA GLY A 407 -24.07 12.10 16.53
C GLY A 407 -22.96 11.62 17.46
N ASN A 408 -23.30 10.99 18.59
CA ASN A 408 -22.30 10.54 19.58
C ASN A 408 -22.03 9.03 19.46
N SER A 409 -22.04 8.53 18.23
CA SER A 409 -21.97 7.10 17.92
C SER A 409 -20.52 6.60 17.91
N CYS A 410 -20.23 5.55 18.68
CA CYS A 410 -18.95 4.84 18.56
C CYS A 410 -19.20 3.41 18.11
N PHE A 411 -18.71 3.08 16.92
CA PHE A 411 -18.94 1.78 16.30
C PHE A 411 -17.72 0.88 16.47
N GLU A 412 -17.95 -0.36 16.92
CA GLU A 412 -16.89 -1.33 17.17
C GLU A 412 -16.90 -2.48 16.17
N PHE A 413 -15.79 -2.63 15.44
CA PHE A 413 -15.52 -3.73 14.54
C PHE A 413 -14.52 -4.71 15.17
N GLY A 414 -14.83 -5.99 15.14
CA GLY A 414 -13.97 -7.07 15.61
C GLY A 414 -13.50 -7.90 14.43
N THR A 415 -12.24 -8.33 14.41
CA THR A 415 -11.67 -9.31 13.46
C THR A 415 -12.06 -9.10 11.98
N GLY A 416 -11.24 -8.39 11.22
CA GLY A 416 -11.39 -8.28 9.76
C GLY A 416 -11.13 -6.84 9.28
N PRO A 417 -10.94 -6.64 7.97
CA PRO A 417 -10.80 -5.32 7.38
C PRO A 417 -12.15 -4.60 7.23
N VAL A 418 -12.13 -3.28 7.32
CA VAL A 418 -13.21 -2.40 6.89
C VAL A 418 -12.73 -1.64 5.65
N ILE A 419 -13.39 -1.85 4.52
CA ILE A 419 -13.05 -1.21 3.23
C ILE A 419 -14.28 -0.47 2.74
N VAL A 420 -14.18 0.86 2.68
CA VAL A 420 -15.28 1.74 2.26
C VAL A 420 -14.76 2.83 1.33
N SER A 421 -15.64 3.55 0.64
CA SER A 421 -15.21 4.64 -0.24
C SER A 421 -14.62 5.80 0.55
N GLY A 422 -15.15 6.12 1.72
CA GLY A 422 -14.77 7.33 2.46
C GLY A 422 -15.81 7.65 3.53
N ILE A 423 -15.68 8.84 4.12
CA ILE A 423 -16.68 9.46 4.99
C ILE A 423 -16.90 10.89 4.52
N ASP A 424 -18.16 11.29 4.40
CA ASP A 424 -18.57 12.69 4.18
C ASP A 424 -19.18 13.24 5.48
N LYS A 425 -18.32 13.88 6.28
CA LYS A 425 -18.60 14.58 7.57
C LYS A 425 -18.94 13.69 8.77
N GLY A 426 -17.92 13.31 9.53
CA GLY A 426 -18.07 12.89 10.93
C GLY A 426 -18.48 14.06 11.85
N ASN A 427 -19.75 14.46 11.84
CA ASN A 427 -20.22 15.65 12.57
C ASN A 427 -20.62 15.38 14.04
N GLY A 428 -19.94 14.42 14.67
CA GLY A 428 -20.26 13.93 16.00
C GLY A 428 -19.37 14.48 17.11
N ASN A 429 -19.94 14.87 18.26
CA ASN A 429 -19.17 15.19 19.45
C ASN A 429 -18.89 13.89 20.23
N GLY A 430 -17.76 13.25 19.93
CA GLY A 430 -17.40 11.94 20.48
C GLY A 430 -17.85 10.75 19.63
N SER A 431 -18.06 10.97 18.32
CA SER A 431 -18.26 9.85 17.39
C SER A 431 -16.94 9.12 17.14
N CYS A 432 -16.95 7.79 17.08
CA CYS A 432 -15.74 7.03 16.78
C CYS A 432 -15.93 5.75 15.97
N VAL A 433 -14.84 5.33 15.32
CA VAL A 433 -14.69 4.01 14.70
C VAL A 433 -13.55 3.28 15.38
N ASN A 434 -13.88 2.19 16.08
CA ASN A 434 -12.92 1.36 16.79
C ASN A 434 -12.82 -0.01 16.12
N MET A 435 -11.60 -0.44 15.82
CA MET A 435 -11.30 -1.79 15.33
C MET A 435 -10.47 -2.54 16.35
N ILE A 436 -10.99 -3.67 16.82
CA ILE A 436 -10.40 -4.53 17.83
C ILE A 436 -9.91 -5.82 17.16
N GLY A 437 -8.59 -6.00 17.13
CA GLY A 437 -7.97 -7.23 16.61
C GLY A 437 -8.19 -7.44 15.12
N SER A 438 -8.02 -6.40 14.29
CA SER A 438 -8.21 -6.51 12.85
C SER A 438 -7.26 -7.55 12.26
N THR A 439 -7.78 -8.66 11.72
CA THR A 439 -7.01 -9.54 10.85
C THR A 439 -6.94 -8.88 9.48
N SER A 440 -5.76 -8.37 9.17
CA SER A 440 -5.52 -7.54 8.02
C SER A 440 -5.37 -8.33 6.72
N ILE A 441 -5.74 -7.71 5.61
CA ILE A 441 -5.39 -8.23 4.29
C ILE A 441 -3.92 -7.91 4.05
N SER A 442 -3.14 -8.95 3.73
CA SER A 442 -1.76 -8.78 3.28
C SER A 442 -1.78 -8.31 1.84
N LEU A 443 -1.38 -7.07 1.60
CA LEU A 443 -1.37 -6.51 0.25
C LEU A 443 0.05 -6.52 -0.33
N PRO A 444 0.19 -6.89 -1.62
CA PRO A 444 1.43 -6.70 -2.34
C PRO A 444 1.68 -5.19 -2.46
N THR A 445 2.80 -4.72 -1.93
CA THR A 445 3.18 -3.31 -1.99
C THR A 445 3.53 -2.90 -3.41
N THR A 446 3.06 -1.73 -3.85
CA THR A 446 3.73 -0.98 -4.92
C THR A 446 5.21 -0.76 -4.56
N PRO A 447 6.14 -0.68 -5.53
CA PRO A 447 7.55 -0.44 -5.25
C PRO A 447 7.69 0.77 -4.34
N GLY A 448 8.38 0.62 -3.20
CA GLY A 448 8.63 1.73 -2.29
C GLY A 448 9.28 2.91 -3.01
N THR A 449 9.16 4.11 -2.44
CA THR A 449 9.95 5.26 -2.93
C THR A 449 11.42 4.90 -2.85
N VAL A 450 12.07 4.83 -4.00
CA VAL A 450 13.50 4.60 -4.10
C VAL A 450 14.18 5.95 -4.23
N SER A 451 15.16 6.22 -3.39
CA SER A 451 15.98 7.43 -3.48
C SER A 451 17.45 7.10 -3.32
N LEU A 452 18.30 7.84 -4.04
CA LEU A 452 19.73 7.84 -3.76
C LEU A 452 19.97 8.47 -2.39
N ASP A 453 20.71 7.76 -1.56
CA ASP A 453 21.10 8.21 -0.23
C ASP A 453 22.59 8.55 -0.30
N ARG A 454 22.88 9.82 -0.62
CA ARG A 454 24.21 10.35 -0.91
C ARG A 454 25.01 10.69 0.34
#